data_AF-A0A6G3XK48-F1
#
_entry.id   AF-A0A6G3XK48-F1
#
_cell.length_a   1.000
_cell.length_b   1.000
_cell.length_c   1.000
_cell.angle_alpha   90.00
_cell.angle_beta   90.00
_cell.angle_gamma   90.00
#
_symmetry.space_group_name_H-M   'P 1'
#
loop_
_entity.id
_entity.type
_entity.pdbx_description
1 polymer ?
#
loop_
_entity_poly.entity_id
_entity_poly.type
_entity_poly.pdbx_seq_one_letter_code
_entity_poly.pdbx_strand_id
1 'polypeptide(L)'
;KSAQRIAFHILQAEPTDVRRLAHALLEVKDKVRFCVVCGNVAQQEQCGICRDERRDRSVICVVEEPKDVVAIERTREFRGRYHV
;
A
#
# COMPACT_ATOMS: atom_id res chain seq x y z
N LYS A 1 11.74 21.41 -9.45
CA LYS A 1 12.85 20.71 -10.16
C LYS A 1 12.59 19.21 -10.40
N SER A 2 12.00 18.43 -9.46
CA SER A 2 11.74 16.99 -9.69
C SER A 2 10.64 16.69 -10.74
N ALA A 3 9.50 17.39 -10.69
CA ALA A 3 8.38 17.15 -11.62
C ALA A 3 8.75 17.35 -13.09
N GLN A 4 9.50 18.41 -13.41
CA GLN A 4 10.00 18.67 -14.76
C GLN A 4 10.85 17.50 -15.30
N ARG A 5 11.73 16.93 -14.47
CA ARG A 5 12.55 15.76 -14.84
C ARG A 5 11.67 14.54 -15.16
N ILE A 6 10.61 14.30 -14.38
CA ILE A 6 9.66 13.21 -14.63
C ILE A 6 8.91 13.44 -15.94
N ALA A 7 8.47 14.67 -16.22
CA ALA A 7 7.78 14.99 -17.47
C ALA A 7 8.64 14.71 -18.71
N PHE A 8 9.92 15.13 -18.69
CA PHE A 8 10.85 14.82 -19.79
C PHE A 8 11.14 13.33 -19.90
N HIS A 9 11.21 12.59 -18.79
CA HIS A 9 11.36 11.15 -18.82
C HIS A 9 10.17 10.45 -19.48
N ILE A 10 8.93 10.86 -19.16
CA ILE A 10 7.70 10.32 -19.77
C ILE A 10 7.66 10.62 -21.28
N LEU A 11 8.11 11.82 -21.71
CA LEU A 11 8.16 12.19 -23.12
C LEU A 11 9.13 11.33 -23.95
N GLN A 12 10.18 10.81 -23.31
CA GLN A 12 11.20 9.96 -23.94
C GLN A 12 10.89 8.46 -23.83
N ALA A 13 9.93 8.07 -23.00
CA ALA A 13 9.59 6.67 -22.76
C ALA A 13 8.77 6.06 -23.91
N GLU A 14 8.89 4.75 -24.09
CA GLU A 14 8.10 4.02 -25.08
C GLU A 14 6.59 4.14 -24.80
N PRO A 15 5.73 4.30 -25.82
CA PRO A 15 4.28 4.43 -25.62
C PRO A 15 3.66 3.26 -24.84
N THR A 16 4.24 2.07 -24.93
CA THR A 16 3.81 0.89 -24.17
C THR A 16 4.02 1.06 -22.66
N ASP A 17 5.15 1.63 -22.25
CA ASP A 17 5.48 1.83 -20.83
C ASP A 17 4.62 2.94 -20.22
N VAL A 18 4.38 4.02 -20.98
CA VAL A 18 3.47 5.09 -20.54
C VAL A 18 2.05 4.57 -20.34
N ARG A 19 1.56 3.71 -21.26
CA ARG A 19 0.24 3.07 -21.12
C ARG A 19 0.18 2.14 -19.91
N ARG A 20 1.23 1.34 -19.67
CA ARG A 20 1.31 0.46 -18.48
C ARG A 20 1.28 1.26 -17.19
N LEU A 21 2.03 2.37 -17.11
CA LEU A 21 2.02 3.26 -15.95
C LEU A 21 0.63 3.87 -15.73
N ALA A 22 0.00 4.41 -16.79
CA ALA A 22 -1.34 4.98 -16.69
C ALA A 22 -2.38 3.95 -16.20
N HIS A 23 -2.32 2.73 -16.74
CA HIS A 23 -3.19 1.63 -16.30
C HIS A 23 -2.94 1.28 -14.82
N ALA A 24 -1.69 1.17 -14.39
CA ALA A 24 -1.36 0.88 -13.00
C ALA A 24 -1.88 1.96 -12.03
N LEU A 25 -1.81 3.24 -12.42
CA LEU A 25 -2.34 4.34 -11.61
C LEU A 25 -3.86 4.28 -11.48
N LEU A 26 -4.57 3.99 -12.57
CA LEU A 26 -6.03 3.80 -12.56
C LEU A 26 -6.41 2.58 -11.70
N GLU A 27 -5.72 1.46 -11.88
CA GLU A 27 -5.97 0.25 -11.12
C GLU A 27 -5.78 0.46 -9.61
N VAL A 28 -4.74 1.19 -9.20
CA VAL A 28 -4.55 1.57 -7.80
C VAL A 28 -5.74 2.41 -7.32
N LYS A 29 -6.17 3.41 -8.09
CA LYS A 29 -7.28 4.28 -7.69
C LYS A 29 -8.61 3.52 -7.53
N ASP A 30 -8.85 2.51 -8.36
CA ASP A 30 -10.11 1.77 -8.39
C ASP A 30 -10.16 0.62 -7.36
N LYS A 31 -9.03 -0.06 -7.15
CA LYS A 31 -8.98 -1.28 -6.34
C LYS A 31 -8.47 -1.06 -4.93
N VAL A 32 -7.65 -0.02 -4.70
CA VAL A 32 -7.06 0.21 -3.38
C VAL A 32 -8.03 0.99 -2.51
N ARG A 33 -8.30 0.44 -1.32
CA ARG A 33 -9.20 0.98 -0.30
C ARG A 33 -8.54 0.88 1.06
N PHE A 34 -9.15 1.50 2.07
CA PHE A 34 -8.75 1.31 3.45
C PHE A 34 -9.50 0.15 4.07
N CYS A 35 -8.79 -0.63 4.89
CA CYS A 35 -9.36 -1.73 5.64
C CYS A 35 -10.37 -1.21 6.65
N VAL A 36 -11.58 -1.78 6.65
CA VAL A 36 -12.66 -1.37 7.56
C VAL A 36 -12.38 -1.68 9.04
N VAL A 37 -11.34 -2.48 9.33
CA VAL A 37 -10.98 -2.90 10.69
C VAL A 37 -9.82 -2.07 11.25
N CYS A 38 -8.80 -1.79 10.44
CA CYS A 38 -7.54 -1.23 10.95
C CYS A 38 -7.02 0.00 10.20
N GLY A 39 -7.72 0.52 9.19
CA GLY A 39 -7.27 1.70 8.45
C GLY A 39 -6.10 1.45 7.47
N ASN A 40 -5.45 0.27 7.50
CA ASN A 40 -4.37 -0.05 6.56
C ASN A 40 -4.85 -0.20 5.11
N VAL A 41 -3.94 -0.08 4.15
CA VAL A 41 -4.19 -0.30 2.72
C VAL A 41 -4.64 -1.75 2.45
N ALA A 42 -5.72 -1.90 1.68
CA ALA A 42 -6.31 -3.17 1.30
C ALA A 42 -6.80 -3.17 -0.17
N GLN A 43 -6.82 -4.35 -0.78
CA GLN A 43 -7.45 -4.57 -2.10
C GLN A 43 -8.87 -5.16 -2.00
N GLN A 44 -9.33 -5.42 -0.77
CA GLN A 44 -10.65 -5.93 -0.41
C GLN A 44 -11.12 -5.17 0.82
N GLU A 45 -12.28 -5.54 1.38
CA GLU A 45 -12.83 -4.92 2.59
C GLU A 45 -11.86 -5.00 3.80
N GLN A 46 -11.13 -6.11 3.92
CA GLN A 46 -10.10 -6.30 4.94
C GLN A 46 -8.69 -6.37 4.32
N CYS A 47 -7.67 -5.92 5.05
CA CYS A 47 -6.27 -6.09 4.62
C CYS A 47 -5.79 -7.54 4.84
N GLY A 48 -4.68 -7.91 4.22
CA GLY A 48 -4.09 -9.25 4.38
C GLY A 48 -3.74 -9.59 5.84
N ILE A 49 -3.39 -8.58 6.64
CA ILE A 49 -3.01 -8.76 8.06
C ILE A 49 -4.24 -9.05 8.93
N CYS A 50 -5.36 -8.38 8.69
CA CYS A 50 -6.60 -8.62 9.45
C CYS A 50 -7.22 -9.99 9.15
N ARG A 51 -7.05 -10.48 7.91
CA ARG A 51 -7.53 -11.81 7.48
C ARG A 51 -6.61 -12.96 7.89
N ASP A 52 -5.36 -12.68 8.24
CA ASP A 52 -4.40 -13.71 8.64
C ASP A 52 -4.72 -14.20 10.05
N GLU A 53 -5.17 -15.45 10.14
CA GLU A 53 -5.51 -16.13 11.41
C GLU A 53 -4.28 -16.45 12.25
N ARG A 54 -3.07 -16.42 11.67
CA ARG A 54 -1.81 -16.66 12.39
C ARG A 54 -1.36 -15.44 13.20
N ARG A 55 -2.02 -14.29 13.02
CA ARG A 55 -1.71 -13.04 13.72
C ARG A 55 -2.36 -13.02 15.10
N ASP A 56 -1.58 -12.55 16.07
CA ASP A 56 -2.05 -12.37 17.43
C ASP A 56 -3.11 -11.25 17.48
N ARG A 57 -4.31 -11.60 17.94
CA ARG A 57 -5.45 -10.67 18.04
C ARG A 57 -5.45 -9.87 19.35
N SER A 58 -4.62 -10.26 20.32
CA SER A 58 -4.52 -9.61 21.64
C SER A 58 -3.62 -8.38 21.64
N VAL A 59 -2.78 -8.21 20.61
CA VAL A 59 -1.81 -7.12 20.51
C VAL A 59 -2.07 -6.28 19.25
N ILE A 60 -2.16 -4.96 19.45
CA ILE A 60 -2.34 -3.97 18.37
C ILE A 60 -1.18 -2.97 18.40
N CYS A 61 -0.49 -2.82 17.28
CA CYS A 61 0.49 -1.76 17.05
C CYS A 61 -0.21 -0.58 16.35
N VAL A 62 -0.34 0.54 17.07
CA VAL A 62 -0.92 1.78 16.54
C VAL A 62 0.18 2.55 15.82
N VAL A 63 -0.09 2.97 14.58
CA VAL A 63 0.83 3.77 13.75
C VAL A 63 0.10 4.97 13.16
N GLU A 64 0.84 5.95 12.65
CA GLU A 64 0.25 7.18 12.09
C GLU A 64 -0.17 7.00 10.63
N GLU A 65 0.61 6.26 9.83
CA GLU A 65 0.34 6.09 8.41
C GLU A 65 0.50 4.63 7.92
N PRO A 66 -0.15 4.22 6.82
CA PRO A 66 -0.03 2.86 6.29
C PRO A 66 1.40 2.46 5.90
N LYS A 67 2.26 3.44 5.58
CA LYS A 67 3.67 3.20 5.24
C LYS A 67 4.47 2.67 6.43
N ASP A 68 4.05 3.00 7.65
CA ASP A 68 4.72 2.56 8.89
C ASP A 68 4.45 1.08 9.13
N VAL A 69 3.25 0.59 8.79
CA VAL A 69 2.94 -0.84 8.77
C VAL A 69 3.93 -1.60 7.88
N VAL A 70 4.20 -1.08 6.67
CA VAL A 70 5.17 -1.69 5.74
C VAL A 70 6.59 -1.70 6.31
N ALA A 71 6.98 -0.63 7.02
CA ALA A 71 8.29 -0.56 7.67
C ALA A 71 8.45 -1.62 8.77
N ILE A 72 7.44 -1.80 9.62
CA ILE A 72 7.45 -2.79 10.70
C ILE A 72 7.40 -4.21 10.13
N GLU A 73 6.51 -4.49 9.16
CA GLU A 73 6.39 -5.82 8.55
C GLU A 73 7.68 -6.31 7.87
N ARG A 74 8.51 -5.40 7.35
CA ARG A 74 9.82 -5.75 6.78
C ARG A 74 10.79 -6.36 7.79
N THR A 75 10.62 -6.07 9.08
CA THR A 75 11.43 -6.66 10.15
C THR A 75 11.10 -8.13 10.39
N ARG A 76 9.86 -8.55 10.10
CA ARG A 76 9.30 -9.89 10.41
C ARG A 76 9.29 -10.28 11.89
N GLU A 77 9.51 -9.32 12.79
CA GLU A 77 9.55 -9.54 14.24
C GLU A 77 8.18 -9.33 14.91
N PHE A 78 7.28 -8.57 14.29
CA PHE A 78 5.96 -8.30 14.85
C PHE A 78 4.89 -9.24 14.30
N ARG A 79 4.15 -9.92 15.18
CA ARG A 79 3.08 -10.88 14.83
C ARG A 79 1.67 -10.43 15.23
N GLY A 80 1.52 -9.27 15.85
CA GLY A 80 0.22 -8.70 16.19
C GLY A 80 -0.51 -8.08 15.00
N ARG A 81 -1.59 -7.35 15.29
CA ARG A 81 -2.34 -6.56 14.31
C ARG A 81 -1.96 -5.09 14.40
N TYR A 82 -2.45 -4.30 13.45
CA TYR A 82 -2.20 -2.86 13.40
C TYR A 82 -3.49 -2.07 13.56
N HIS A 83 -3.33 -0.79 13.90
CA HIS A 83 -4.33 0.25 13.69
C HIS A 83 -3.60 1.46 13.11
N VAL A 84 -4.15 2.00 12.03
CA VAL A 84 -3.63 3.16 11.31
C VAL A 84 -4.68 4.26 11.41
#